data_AF-A0A1B8CAA8-F1
#
_entry.id   AF-A0A1B8CAA8-F1
#
_cell.length_a   1.000
_cell.length_b   1.000
_cell.length_c   1.000
_cell.angle_alpha   90.00
_cell.angle_beta   90.00
_cell.angle_gamma   90.00
#
_symmetry.space_group_name_H-M   'P 1'
#
loop_
_entity.id
_entity.type
_entity.pdbx_description
1 polymer ?
#
loop_
_entity_poly.entity_id
_entity_poly.type
_entity_poly.pdbx_seq_one_letter_code
_entity_poly.pdbx_strand_id
1 'polypeptide(L)'
;MFDRQGIPESTLYDGTGRLEFEDAVASLTSFSLIKAQSTKQPEQQVGEHLFKMHDFVQLAMMKRLEVQMQMGRWQKASLRIMDAAFPSGQHETRVACRVLLPHARRVLGYVIEETEATLERARIADNTVCYLILAGEYAAAENIGRTAVVGRENVLEVEHPDTLTSVSNLGSVLQSQGK
;
A
#
# COMPACT_ATOMS: atom_id res chain seq x y z
N MET A 1 0.79 -8.74 2.11
CA MET A 1 -0.67 -8.89 1.96
C MET A 1 -1.45 -7.64 2.34
N PHE A 2 -2.17 -7.08 1.38
CA PHE A 2 -3.03 -5.91 1.58
C PHE A 2 -4.07 -6.06 2.70
N ASP A 3 -4.64 -4.92 3.11
CA ASP A 3 -5.86 -4.95 3.93
C ASP A 3 -6.95 -5.79 3.26
N ARG A 4 -7.74 -6.51 4.07
CA ARG A 4 -8.76 -7.44 3.58
C ARG A 4 -9.98 -6.75 2.97
N GLN A 5 -10.17 -5.45 3.20
CA GLN A 5 -11.32 -4.71 2.69
C GLN A 5 -10.88 -3.66 1.68
N GLY A 6 -11.68 -3.51 0.61
CA GLY A 6 -11.52 -2.40 -0.32
C GLY A 6 -10.38 -2.57 -1.31
N ILE A 7 -9.92 -3.80 -1.56
CA ILE A 7 -8.79 -4.09 -2.45
C ILE A 7 -9.19 -3.74 -3.89
N PRO A 8 -8.54 -2.78 -4.56
CA PRO A 8 -8.91 -2.40 -5.92
C PRO A 8 -8.49 -3.46 -6.95
N GLU A 9 -9.34 -3.74 -7.93
CA GLU A 9 -9.04 -4.66 -9.04
C GLU A 9 -7.74 -4.29 -9.77
N SER A 10 -7.51 -2.99 -9.97
CA SER A 10 -6.30 -2.46 -10.62
C SER A 10 -5.00 -2.86 -9.91
N THR A 11 -5.05 -3.18 -8.61
CA THR A 11 -3.89 -3.66 -7.85
C THR A 11 -3.69 -5.18 -7.94
N LEU A 12 -4.73 -5.92 -8.36
CA LEU A 12 -4.69 -7.38 -8.46
C LEU A 12 -4.45 -7.85 -9.89
N TYR A 13 -4.95 -7.09 -10.87
CA TYR A 13 -4.87 -7.41 -12.28
C TYR A 13 -3.71 -6.66 -12.94
N ASP A 14 -2.70 -7.40 -13.39
CA ASP A 14 -1.50 -6.86 -14.03
C ASP A 14 -1.59 -6.79 -15.57
N GLY A 15 -2.77 -7.07 -16.14
CA GLY A 15 -2.98 -7.10 -17.58
C GLY A 15 -2.81 -8.49 -18.21
N THR A 16 -2.28 -9.48 -17.48
CA THR A 16 -2.09 -10.84 -18.01
C THR A 16 -3.30 -11.74 -17.72
N GLY A 17 -3.73 -12.51 -18.72
CA GLY A 17 -4.75 -13.57 -18.54
C GLY A 17 -6.10 -13.10 -17.99
N ARG A 18 -6.78 -12.13 -18.63
CA ARG A 18 -8.06 -11.60 -18.13
C ARG A 18 -9.11 -12.67 -17.83
N LEU A 19 -9.22 -13.66 -18.71
CA LEU A 19 -10.10 -14.81 -18.49
C LEU A 19 -9.70 -15.60 -17.24
N GLU A 20 -8.42 -15.89 -17.04
CA GLU A 20 -7.93 -16.62 -15.87
C GLU A 20 -8.20 -15.86 -14.56
N PHE A 21 -8.02 -14.53 -14.60
CA PHE A 21 -8.36 -13.66 -13.48
C PHE A 21 -9.85 -13.69 -13.18
N GLU A 22 -10.71 -13.52 -14.20
CA GLU A 22 -12.16 -13.56 -14.05
C GLU A 22 -12.65 -14.94 -13.56
N ASP A 23 -12.09 -16.04 -14.06
CA ASP A 23 -12.39 -17.41 -13.61
C ASP A 23 -12.00 -17.64 -12.15
N ALA A 24 -10.83 -17.13 -11.73
CA ALA A 24 -10.38 -17.21 -10.34
C ALA A 24 -11.30 -16.39 -9.41
N VAL A 25 -11.65 -15.17 -9.81
CA VAL A 25 -12.57 -14.31 -9.06
C VAL A 25 -13.96 -14.94 -8.97
N ALA A 26 -14.48 -15.50 -10.06
CA ALA A 26 -15.77 -16.20 -10.09
C ALA A 26 -15.76 -17.41 -9.16
N SER A 27 -14.69 -18.20 -9.18
CA SER A 27 -14.50 -19.34 -8.28
C SER A 27 -14.46 -18.93 -6.81
N LEU A 28 -13.67 -17.91 -6.46
CA LEU A 28 -13.59 -17.44 -5.07
C LEU A 28 -14.91 -16.81 -4.58
N THR A 29 -15.66 -16.18 -5.47
CA THR A 29 -16.96 -15.57 -5.16
C THR A 29 -18.05 -16.63 -4.99
N SER A 30 -18.05 -17.70 -5.80
CA SER A 30 -19.03 -18.79 -5.70
C SER A 30 -18.94 -19.51 -4.34
N PHE A 31 -17.72 -19.66 -3.79
CA PHE A 31 -17.48 -20.19 -2.44
C PHE A 31 -17.59 -19.13 -1.33
N SER A 32 -18.01 -17.90 -1.65
CA SER A 32 -18.12 -16.79 -0.68
C SER A 32 -16.81 -16.46 0.06
N LEU A 33 -15.65 -16.77 -0.53
CA LEU A 33 -14.33 -16.48 0.05
C LEU A 33 -13.98 -15.00 -0.10
N ILE A 34 -14.48 -14.39 -1.18
CA ILE A 34 -14.40 -12.95 -1.45
C ILE A 34 -15.77 -12.40 -1.82
N LYS A 35 -15.93 -11.08 -1.67
CA LYS A 35 -17.06 -10.31 -2.18
C LYS A 35 -16.56 -9.21 -3.09
N ALA A 36 -17.07 -9.15 -4.31
CA ALA A 36 -16.83 -8.04 -5.23
C ALA A 36 -17.91 -6.98 -5.05
N GLN A 37 -17.49 -5.71 -4.97
CA GLN A 37 -18.38 -4.55 -4.89
C GLN A 37 -17.96 -3.55 -5.95
N SER A 38 -18.83 -3.28 -6.93
CA SER A 38 -18.61 -2.19 -7.89
C SER A 38 -18.81 -0.84 -7.19
N THR A 39 -17.80 0.02 -7.25
CA THR A 39 -17.99 1.43 -6.92
C THR A 39 -18.31 2.20 -8.21
N LYS A 40 -19.50 2.80 -8.27
CA LYS A 40 -19.80 3.81 -9.28
C LYS A 40 -19.35 5.14 -8.70
N GLN A 41 -18.20 5.66 -9.13
CA GLN A 41 -17.88 7.05 -8.83
C GLN A 41 -18.76 7.96 -9.72
N PRO A 42 -19.35 9.04 -9.18
CA PRO A 42 -20.19 9.94 -9.96
C PRO A 42 -19.47 10.59 -11.16
N GLU A 43 -18.14 10.59 -11.15
CA GLU A 43 -17.29 11.31 -12.11
C GLU A 43 -16.53 10.39 -13.09
N GLN A 44 -16.51 9.07 -12.86
CA GLN A 44 -15.79 8.11 -13.71
C GLN A 44 -16.75 7.13 -14.38
N GLN A 45 -16.71 7.10 -15.72
CA GLN A 45 -17.57 6.26 -16.55
C GLN A 45 -17.27 4.75 -16.43
N VAL A 46 -16.10 4.38 -15.89
CA VAL A 46 -15.71 3.00 -15.60
C VAL A 46 -15.67 2.83 -14.08
N GLY A 47 -16.61 2.08 -13.53
CA GLY A 47 -16.59 1.74 -12.11
C GLY A 47 -15.47 0.76 -11.80
N GLU A 48 -14.68 1.03 -10.76
CA GLU A 48 -13.67 0.09 -10.26
C GLU A 48 -14.36 -0.96 -9.36
N HIS A 49 -13.95 -2.23 -9.47
CA HIS A 49 -14.38 -3.26 -8.53
C HIS A 49 -13.46 -3.26 -7.32
N LEU A 50 -14.06 -3.16 -6.14
CA LEU A 50 -13.39 -3.31 -4.86
C LEU A 50 -13.69 -4.69 -4.30
N PHE A 51 -12.66 -5.42 -3.93
CA PHE A 51 -12.77 -6.75 -3.34
C PHE A 51 -12.68 -6.68 -1.81
N LYS A 52 -13.45 -7.55 -1.18
CA LYS A 52 -13.38 -7.82 0.26
C LYS A 52 -13.12 -9.29 0.46
N MET A 53 -12.04 -9.61 1.15
CA MET A 53 -11.73 -10.97 1.59
C MET A 53 -12.34 -11.22 2.97
N HIS A 54 -12.88 -12.41 3.17
CA HIS A 54 -13.37 -12.82 4.47
C HIS A 54 -12.21 -13.01 5.47
N ASP A 55 -12.38 -12.58 6.73
CA ASP A 55 -11.32 -12.58 7.76
C ASP A 55 -10.72 -13.96 7.97
N PHE A 56 -11.58 -14.99 8.02
CA PHE A 56 -11.13 -16.37 8.14
C PHE A 56 -10.24 -16.81 6.96
N VAL A 57 -10.56 -16.38 5.74
CA VAL A 57 -9.76 -16.72 4.55
C VAL A 57 -8.39 -16.05 4.65
N GLN A 58 -8.34 -14.78 5.02
CA GLN A 58 -7.06 -14.08 5.22
C GLN A 58 -6.21 -14.77 6.30
N LEU A 59 -6.81 -15.13 7.44
CA LEU A 59 -6.12 -15.81 8.53
C LEU A 59 -5.60 -17.20 8.11
N ALA A 60 -6.43 -18.00 7.45
CA ALA A 60 -6.04 -19.32 6.97
C ALA A 60 -4.90 -19.24 5.95
N MET A 61 -4.98 -18.28 5.02
CA MET A 61 -3.93 -18.06 4.02
C MET A 61 -2.63 -17.57 4.66
N MET A 62 -2.69 -16.63 5.61
CA MET A 62 -1.52 -16.23 6.39
C MET A 62 -0.88 -17.42 7.10
N LYS A 63 -1.69 -18.22 7.80
CA LYS A 63 -1.18 -19.37 8.55
C LYS A 63 -0.51 -20.40 7.63
N ARG A 64 -1.10 -20.63 6.46
CA ARG A 64 -0.52 -21.52 5.44
C ARG A 64 0.82 -21.01 4.94
N LEU A 65 0.93 -19.72 4.65
CA LEU A 65 2.18 -19.11 4.16
C LEU A 65 3.29 -19.07 5.21
N GLU A 66 2.94 -18.92 6.49
CA GLU A 66 3.88 -19.08 7.61
C GLU A 66 4.45 -20.50 7.65
N VAL A 67 3.58 -21.52 7.62
CA VAL A 67 4.00 -22.94 7.67
C VAL A 67 4.88 -23.29 6.46
N GLN A 68 4.62 -22.68 5.30
CA GLN A 68 5.40 -22.90 4.08
C GLN A 68 6.66 -22.01 4.00
N MET A 69 6.92 -21.14 4.98
CA MET A 69 8.01 -20.16 4.98
C MET A 69 8.03 -19.24 3.74
N GLN A 70 6.85 -18.99 3.14
CA GLN A 70 6.71 -18.16 1.95
C GLN A 70 6.28 -16.73 2.26
N MET A 71 6.14 -16.37 3.54
CA MET A 71 5.57 -15.08 3.94
C MET A 71 6.38 -13.90 3.39
N GLY A 72 7.72 -13.95 3.46
CA GLY A 72 8.59 -12.90 2.94
C GLY A 72 8.40 -12.65 1.43
N ARG A 73 8.26 -13.71 0.63
CA ARG A 73 8.00 -13.62 -0.82
C ARG A 73 6.73 -12.81 -1.12
N TRP A 74 5.64 -13.11 -0.42
CA TRP A 74 4.35 -12.45 -0.64
C TRP A 74 4.27 -11.06 -0.01
N GLN A 75 5.03 -10.78 1.05
CA GLN A 75 5.22 -9.43 1.57
C GLN A 75 5.93 -8.56 0.53
N LYS A 76 7.03 -9.06 -0.05
CA LYS A 76 7.76 -8.39 -1.13
C LYS A 76 6.90 -8.14 -2.37
N ALA A 77 6.12 -9.13 -2.79
CA ALA A 77 5.18 -8.95 -3.90
C ALA A 77 4.15 -7.83 -3.61
N SER A 78 3.61 -7.78 -2.38
CA SER A 78 2.67 -6.70 -2.02
C SER A 78 3.33 -5.31 -1.91
N LEU A 79 4.61 -5.24 -1.55
CA LEU A 79 5.36 -3.98 -1.58
C LEU A 79 5.50 -3.47 -3.01
N ARG A 80 5.96 -4.32 -3.93
CA ARG A 80 6.09 -3.97 -5.35
C ARG A 80 4.80 -3.48 -5.96
N ILE A 81 3.70 -4.19 -5.71
CA ILE A 81 2.37 -3.78 -6.21
C ILE A 81 1.96 -2.44 -5.58
N MET A 82 2.18 -2.25 -4.28
CA MET A 82 1.87 -0.98 -3.61
C MET A 82 2.74 0.17 -4.10
N ASP A 83 4.02 -0.06 -4.34
CA ASP A 83 4.95 0.95 -4.86
C ASP A 83 4.54 1.43 -6.24
N ALA A 84 4.12 0.50 -7.11
CA ALA A 84 3.61 0.82 -8.44
C ALA A 84 2.22 1.50 -8.40
N ALA A 85 1.37 1.13 -7.46
CA ALA A 85 -0.02 1.60 -7.39
C ALA A 85 -0.20 2.89 -6.58
N PHE A 86 0.61 3.12 -5.54
CA PHE A 86 0.41 4.23 -4.60
C PHE A 86 0.95 5.54 -5.18
N PRO A 87 0.07 6.49 -5.55
CA PRO A 87 0.51 7.71 -6.23
C PRO A 87 1.29 8.63 -5.29
N SER A 88 1.99 9.61 -5.86
CA SER A 88 2.84 10.60 -5.16
C SER A 88 2.11 11.50 -4.15
N GLY A 89 0.80 11.34 -3.97
CA GLY A 89 0.02 12.08 -2.98
C GLY A 89 -0.37 13.49 -3.44
N GLN A 90 -0.40 13.77 -4.74
CA GLN A 90 -0.87 15.04 -5.30
C GLN A 90 -2.41 15.16 -5.24
N HIS A 91 -2.94 16.39 -5.38
CA HIS A 91 -4.37 16.68 -5.29
C HIS A 91 -5.22 15.85 -6.26
N GLU A 92 -4.74 15.68 -7.50
CA GLU A 92 -5.39 14.86 -8.54
C GLU A 92 -5.49 13.38 -8.15
N THR A 93 -4.53 12.90 -7.35
CA THR A 93 -4.44 11.50 -6.92
C THR A 93 -5.09 11.23 -5.57
N ARG A 94 -5.71 12.25 -4.94
CA ARG A 94 -6.24 12.19 -3.58
C ARG A 94 -7.24 11.06 -3.37
N VAL A 95 -8.12 10.80 -4.34
CA VAL A 95 -9.13 9.74 -4.26
C VAL A 95 -8.46 8.36 -4.26
N ALA A 96 -7.50 8.13 -5.15
CA ALA A 96 -6.74 6.89 -5.21
C ALA A 96 -5.93 6.66 -3.93
N CYS A 97 -5.23 7.69 -3.42
CA CYS A 97 -4.51 7.60 -2.15
C CYS A 97 -5.44 7.26 -0.98
N ARG A 98 -6.65 7.82 -0.94
CA ARG A 98 -7.65 7.50 0.10
C ARG A 98 -8.06 6.03 0.08
N VAL A 99 -8.30 5.47 -1.11
CA VAL A 99 -8.64 4.05 -1.28
C VAL A 99 -7.47 3.15 -0.90
N LEU A 100 -6.24 3.53 -1.27
CA LEU A 100 -5.05 2.73 -1.04
C LEU A 100 -4.46 2.86 0.37
N LEU A 101 -4.79 3.91 1.13
CA LEU A 101 -4.21 4.19 2.45
C LEU A 101 -4.30 3.01 3.45
N PRO A 102 -5.43 2.29 3.60
CA PRO A 102 -5.49 1.13 4.49
C PRO A 102 -4.51 0.02 4.07
N HIS A 103 -4.32 -0.16 2.76
CA HIS A 103 -3.40 -1.14 2.21
C HIS A 103 -1.94 -0.70 2.38
N ALA A 104 -1.63 0.58 2.16
CA ALA A 104 -0.31 1.16 2.41
C ALA A 104 0.08 1.00 3.89
N ARG A 105 -0.80 1.38 4.84
CA ARG A 105 -0.58 1.18 6.28
C ARG A 105 -0.29 -0.29 6.63
N ARG A 106 -0.99 -1.23 6.00
CA ARG A 106 -0.76 -2.66 6.21
C ARG A 106 0.63 -3.10 5.71
N VAL A 107 1.02 -2.65 4.52
CA VAL A 107 2.29 -3.01 3.88
C VAL A 107 3.48 -2.38 4.61
N LEU A 108 3.34 -1.14 5.06
CA LEU A 108 4.34 -0.43 5.87
C LEU A 108 4.56 -1.05 7.26
N GLY A 109 3.69 -1.97 7.70
CA GLY A 109 3.81 -2.69 8.97
C GLY A 109 4.66 -3.97 8.92
N TYR A 110 5.17 -4.39 7.76
CA TYR A 110 5.98 -5.61 7.68
C TYR A 110 7.39 -5.42 8.26
N VAL A 111 7.92 -6.49 8.84
CA VAL A 111 9.35 -6.60 9.16
C VAL A 111 10.04 -7.11 7.90
N ILE A 112 11.02 -6.36 7.39
CA ILE A 112 11.74 -6.64 6.15
C ILE A 112 13.23 -6.56 6.46
N GLU A 113 13.99 -7.59 6.07
CA GLU A 113 15.44 -7.67 6.30
C GLU A 113 16.27 -7.36 5.04
N GLU A 114 15.62 -7.20 3.88
CA GLU A 114 16.26 -7.00 2.57
C GLU A 114 16.29 -5.52 2.16
N THR A 115 17.40 -5.08 1.55
CA THR A 115 17.66 -3.68 1.15
C THR A 115 16.72 -3.14 0.07
N GLU A 116 16.51 -3.86 -1.04
CA GLU A 116 15.61 -3.40 -2.12
C GLU A 116 14.16 -3.23 -1.65
N ALA A 117 13.65 -4.19 -0.89
CA ALA A 117 12.32 -4.11 -0.31
C ALA A 117 12.22 -3.00 0.77
N THR A 118 13.35 -2.57 1.33
CA THR A 118 13.43 -1.41 2.23
C THR A 118 13.28 -0.09 1.45
N LEU A 119 13.82 0.01 0.23
CA LEU A 119 13.63 1.19 -0.63
C LEU A 119 12.20 1.31 -1.18
N GLU A 120 11.62 0.21 -1.66
CA GLU A 120 10.19 0.17 -2.07
C GLU A 120 9.30 0.62 -0.90
N ARG A 121 9.55 0.12 0.31
CA ARG A 121 8.84 0.53 1.52
C ARG A 121 9.01 2.01 1.82
N ALA A 122 10.22 2.55 1.72
CA ALA A 122 10.49 3.96 1.98
C ALA A 122 9.75 4.87 0.98
N ARG A 123 9.73 4.52 -0.30
CA ARG A 123 9.00 5.27 -1.33
C ARG A 123 7.49 5.31 -1.07
N ILE A 124 6.89 4.16 -0.73
CA ILE A 124 5.48 4.10 -0.31
C ILE A 124 5.24 4.98 0.92
N ALA A 125 6.16 4.96 1.89
CA ALA A 125 6.06 5.75 3.11
C ALA A 125 6.08 7.27 2.81
N ASP A 126 7.00 7.74 1.96
CA ASP A 126 7.07 9.15 1.57
C ASP A 126 5.81 9.62 0.84
N ASN A 127 5.35 8.84 -0.14
CA ASN A 127 4.11 9.17 -0.85
C ASN A 127 2.91 9.20 0.11
N THR A 128 2.88 8.29 1.09
CA THR A 128 1.86 8.26 2.14
C THR A 128 1.95 9.51 3.01
N VAL A 129 3.15 9.94 3.39
CA VAL A 129 3.37 11.19 4.15
C VAL A 129 2.87 12.40 3.37
N CYS A 130 3.20 12.52 2.09
CA CYS A 130 2.72 13.59 1.23
C CYS A 130 1.18 13.68 1.24
N TYR A 131 0.51 12.54 1.07
CA TYR A 131 -0.95 12.49 1.15
C TYR A 131 -1.48 12.87 2.54
N LEU A 132 -0.87 12.38 3.63
CA LEU A 132 -1.32 12.66 4.99
C LEU A 132 -1.15 14.13 5.38
N ILE A 133 -0.12 14.81 4.86
CA ILE A 133 0.05 16.26 5.01
C ILE A 133 -1.13 16.99 4.36
N LEU A 134 -1.51 16.62 3.13
CA LEU A 134 -2.69 17.20 2.46
C LEU A 134 -4.01 16.88 3.17
N ALA A 135 -4.09 15.72 3.83
CA ALA A 135 -5.25 15.32 4.61
C ALA A 135 -5.29 15.97 6.01
N GLY A 136 -4.23 16.65 6.45
CA GLY A 136 -4.10 17.23 7.79
C GLY A 136 -3.82 16.21 8.90
N GLU A 137 -3.49 14.97 8.57
CA GLU A 137 -3.21 13.88 9.53
C GLU A 137 -1.73 13.89 9.98
N TYR A 138 -1.26 15.01 10.54
CA TYR A 138 0.18 15.21 10.80
C TYR A 138 0.80 14.22 11.78
N ALA A 139 0.06 13.78 12.80
CA ALA A 139 0.57 12.80 13.78
C ALA A 139 0.85 11.43 13.14
N ALA A 140 -0.02 10.98 12.23
CA ALA A 140 0.20 9.76 11.48
C ALA A 140 1.35 9.93 10.47
N ALA A 141 1.44 11.10 9.83
CA ALA A 141 2.52 11.43 8.90
C ALA A 141 3.90 11.41 9.59
N GLU A 142 4.01 11.88 10.82
CA GLU A 142 5.28 11.90 11.56
C GLU A 142 5.81 10.48 11.80
N ASN A 143 4.94 9.58 12.28
CA ASN A 143 5.35 8.21 12.59
C ASN A 143 5.85 7.47 11.33
N ILE A 144 5.13 7.64 10.22
CA ILE A 144 5.50 7.04 8.94
C ILE A 144 6.77 7.69 8.38
N GLY A 145 6.86 9.03 8.42
CA GLY A 145 8.01 9.79 7.92
C GLY A 145 9.32 9.46 8.65
N ARG A 146 9.28 9.27 9.97
CA ARG A 146 10.45 8.82 10.73
C ARG A 146 10.97 7.46 10.25
N THR A 147 10.05 6.53 9.95
CA THR A 147 10.42 5.21 9.43
C THR A 147 11.02 5.31 8.02
N ALA A 148 10.47 6.19 7.18
CA ALA A 148 10.97 6.43 5.83
C ALA A 148 12.41 6.95 5.83
N VAL A 149 12.70 7.96 6.66
CA VAL A 149 14.04 8.55 6.82
C VAL A 149 15.04 7.49 7.25
N VAL A 150 14.77 6.76 8.34
CA VAL A 150 15.68 5.69 8.82
C VAL A 150 15.92 4.63 7.75
N GLY A 151 14.87 4.24 7.02
CA GLY A 151 14.99 3.28 5.91
C GLY A 151 15.90 3.76 4.79
N ARG A 152 15.77 5.04 4.38
CA ARG A 152 16.60 5.61 3.31
C ARG A 152 18.03 5.88 3.78
N GLU A 153 18.23 6.39 4.99
CA GLU A 153 19.57 6.61 5.57
C GLU A 153 20.38 5.31 5.62
N ASN A 154 19.75 4.19 6.02
CA ASN A 154 20.42 2.90 6.12
C ASN A 154 20.85 2.31 4.76
N VAL A 155 20.14 2.64 3.67
CA VAL A 155 20.38 2.03 2.35
C VAL A 155 21.10 2.97 1.38
N LEU A 156 20.77 4.25 1.40
CA LEU A 156 21.27 5.27 0.47
C LEU A 156 22.26 6.25 1.11
N GLU A 157 22.44 6.20 2.43
CA GLU A 157 23.20 7.18 3.22
C GLU A 157 22.48 8.54 3.37
N VAL A 158 23.03 9.39 4.24
CA VAL A 158 22.38 10.63 4.71
C VAL A 158 22.35 11.72 3.64
N GLU A 159 23.36 11.79 2.78
CA GLU A 159 23.51 12.86 1.78
C GLU A 159 22.73 12.61 0.49
N HIS A 160 22.17 11.42 0.32
CA HIS A 160 21.48 11.06 -0.91
C HIS A 160 20.22 11.93 -1.11
N PRO A 161 19.96 12.48 -2.31
CA PRO A 161 18.81 13.36 -2.58
C PRO A 161 17.46 12.81 -2.11
N ASP A 162 17.26 11.51 -2.32
CA ASP A 162 16.10 10.76 -1.86
C ASP A 162 15.95 10.75 -0.32
N THR A 163 17.04 10.61 0.43
CA THR A 163 17.02 10.69 1.90
C THR A 163 16.69 12.11 2.36
N LEU A 164 17.32 13.12 1.75
CA LEU A 164 17.06 14.53 2.04
C LEU A 164 15.60 14.93 1.77
N THR A 165 14.98 14.35 0.73
CA THR A 165 13.57 14.56 0.42
C THR A 165 12.67 14.04 1.54
N SER A 166 12.93 12.82 2.05
CA SER A 166 12.19 12.27 3.20
C SER A 166 12.37 13.12 4.46
N VAL A 167 13.58 13.61 4.72
CA VAL A 167 13.86 14.50 5.86
C VAL A 167 13.10 15.83 5.72
N SER A 168 13.06 16.40 4.52
CA SER A 168 12.31 17.63 4.23
C SER A 168 10.80 17.45 4.44
N ASN A 169 10.23 16.33 4.00
CA ASN A 169 8.84 15.97 4.24
C ASN A 169 8.55 15.85 5.73
N LEU A 170 9.41 15.16 6.49
CA LEU A 170 9.29 15.05 7.95
C LEU A 170 9.39 16.43 8.62
N GLY A 171 10.28 17.30 8.17
CA GLY A 171 10.37 18.68 8.65
C GLY A 171 9.08 19.47 8.44
N SER A 172 8.46 19.32 7.26
CA SER A 172 7.17 19.95 6.95
C SER A 172 6.03 19.44 7.85
N VAL A 173 6.04 18.15 8.18
CA VAL A 173 5.10 17.56 9.15
C VAL A 173 5.29 18.16 10.53
N LEU A 174 6.53 18.24 11.01
CA LEU A 174 6.84 18.77 12.36
C LEU A 174 6.48 20.26 12.46
N GLN A 175 6.81 21.05 11.44
CA GLN A 175 6.40 22.45 11.36
C GLN A 175 4.88 22.61 11.41
N SER A 176 4.14 21.76 10.70
CA SER A 176 2.66 21.77 10.72
C SER A 176 2.08 21.38 12.08
N GLN A 177 2.84 20.63 12.89
CA GLN A 177 2.49 20.34 14.28
C GLN A 177 2.95 21.42 15.28
N GLY A 178 3.71 22.42 14.83
CA GLY A 178 4.31 23.44 15.70
C GLY A 178 5.46 22.93 16.57
N LYS A 179 6.19 21.90 16.11
CA LYS A 179 7.35 21.32 16.78
C LYS A 179 8.67 21.77 16.17
#